data_AF-A0A9P6GZ55-F1
#
_entry.id   AF-A0A9P6GZ55-F1
#
_cell.length_a   1.000
_cell.length_b   1.000
_cell.length_c   1.000
_cell.angle_alpha   90.00
_cell.angle_beta   90.00
_cell.angle_gamma   90.00
#
_symmetry.space_group_name_H-M   'P 1'
#
loop_
_entity.id
_entity.type
_entity.pdbx_description
1 polymer ?
#
loop_
_entity_poly.entity_id
_entity_poly.type
_entity_poly.pdbx_seq_one_letter_code
_entity_poly.pdbx_strand_id
1 'polypeptide(L)'
;MRNNNAVPKNHRNTMKRVKEWHNQKDRAERRAHTRVVKAKQVYPRPTEKLRPIVRCPTVRYNTKQRLGRGFTPEECQAAGLDYNYARTIGISVDNRRRNMNKETFDLNVERIKTYVSRLTIYKTAKEAVESGVEQFTKKIMPIVKTKPTISIIKKAEISTVQ
;
A
#
# COMPACT_ATOMS: atom_id res chain seq x y z
N MET A 1 31.06 -40.45 4.79
CA MET A 1 31.11 -39.31 5.72
C MET A 1 32.39 -39.45 6.51
N ARG A 2 33.29 -38.48 6.40
CA ARG A 2 34.51 -38.43 7.22
C ARG A 2 34.36 -37.28 8.21
N ASN A 3 34.99 -37.42 9.37
CA ASN A 3 35.03 -36.44 10.46
C ASN A 3 33.66 -36.19 11.15
N ASN A 4 33.67 -35.36 12.18
CA ASN A 4 32.49 -34.97 12.94
C ASN A 4 31.76 -33.81 12.24
N ASN A 5 30.84 -34.15 11.34
CA ASN A 5 30.02 -33.20 10.61
C ASN A 5 28.53 -33.44 10.89
N ALA A 6 27.73 -32.38 10.79
CA ALA A 6 26.27 -32.50 10.78
C ALA A 6 25.81 -33.39 9.60
N VAL A 7 24.79 -34.21 9.84
CA VAL A 7 24.26 -35.13 8.82
C VAL A 7 23.71 -34.32 7.63
N PRO A 8 24.24 -34.49 6.41
CA PRO A 8 23.79 -33.72 5.26
C PRO A 8 22.39 -34.17 4.80
N LYS A 9 21.50 -33.21 4.52
CA LYS A 9 20.14 -33.45 4.02
C LYS A 9 20.00 -33.04 2.55
N ASN A 10 20.89 -33.55 1.71
CA ASN A 10 20.90 -33.26 0.28
C ASN A 10 19.80 -34.08 -0.43
N HIS A 11 18.91 -33.40 -1.13
CA HIS A 11 17.82 -34.04 -1.87
C HIS A 11 18.32 -34.53 -3.23
N ARG A 12 17.70 -35.59 -3.76
CA ARG A 12 18.01 -36.11 -5.10
C ARG A 12 17.50 -35.16 -6.19
N ASN A 13 18.13 -35.15 -7.35
CA ASN A 13 17.73 -34.38 -8.55
C ASN A 13 17.74 -32.85 -8.43
N THR A 14 18.40 -32.26 -7.43
CA THR A 14 18.51 -30.81 -7.24
C THR A 14 19.13 -30.09 -8.44
N MET A 15 20.04 -30.75 -9.16
CA MET A 15 20.73 -30.18 -10.32
C MET A 15 19.97 -30.35 -11.64
N LYS A 16 18.84 -31.06 -11.67
CA LYS A 16 18.06 -31.23 -12.91
C LYS A 16 17.21 -30.00 -13.27
N ARG A 17 16.91 -29.13 -12.29
CA ARG A 17 16.04 -27.96 -12.46
C ARG A 17 16.69 -26.73 -11.82
N VAL A 18 17.75 -26.26 -12.45
CA VAL A 18 18.50 -25.07 -12.00
C VAL A 18 17.99 -23.85 -12.74
N LYS A 19 17.69 -22.77 -12.00
CA LYS A 19 17.31 -21.49 -12.57
C LYS A 19 18.46 -20.51 -12.43
N GLU A 20 19.00 -20.09 -13.57
CA GLU A 20 20.05 -19.08 -13.65
C GLU A 20 19.46 -17.68 -13.86
N TRP A 21 20.23 -16.66 -13.50
CA TRP A 21 19.77 -15.26 -13.44
C TRP A 21 20.58 -14.34 -14.36
N HIS A 22 21.04 -14.84 -15.51
CA HIS A 22 21.82 -14.06 -16.48
C HIS A 22 21.09 -12.79 -16.96
N ASN A 23 19.77 -12.85 -17.10
CA ASN A 23 18.92 -11.74 -17.56
C ASN A 23 18.46 -10.79 -16.44
N GLN A 24 19.14 -10.76 -15.29
CA GLN A 24 18.72 -9.95 -14.13
C GLN A 24 18.73 -8.44 -14.44
N LYS A 25 19.78 -7.95 -15.11
CA LYS A 25 19.94 -6.53 -15.49
C LYS A 25 18.89 -6.12 -16.55
N ASP A 26 18.81 -6.85 -17.65
CA ASP A 26 17.84 -6.58 -18.74
C ASP A 26 16.40 -6.55 -18.22
N ARG A 27 16.06 -7.44 -17.28
CA ARG A 27 14.74 -7.46 -16.67
C ARG A 27 14.47 -6.22 -15.81
N ALA A 28 15.48 -5.64 -15.16
CA ALA A 28 15.33 -4.41 -14.40
C ALA A 28 15.07 -3.22 -15.32
N GLU A 29 15.87 -3.09 -16.38
CA GLU A 29 15.73 -2.02 -17.40
C GLU A 29 14.38 -2.11 -18.10
N ARG A 30 13.99 -3.30 -18.57
CA ARG A 30 12.68 -3.53 -19.20
C ARG A 30 11.53 -3.11 -18.28
N ARG A 31 11.60 -3.43 -16.98
CA ARG A 31 10.56 -3.02 -16.00
C ARG A 31 10.55 -1.51 -15.76
N ALA A 32 11.69 -0.84 -15.80
CA ALA A 32 11.74 0.62 -15.71
C ALA A 32 11.09 1.25 -16.95
N HIS A 33 11.46 0.80 -18.15
CA HIS A 33 10.88 1.27 -19.40
C HIS A 33 9.36 1.08 -19.44
N THR A 34 8.84 -0.11 -19.10
CA THR A 34 7.38 -0.35 -19.10
C THR A 34 6.63 0.53 -18.10
N ARG A 35 7.24 0.87 -16.95
CA ARG A 35 6.64 1.84 -16.01
C ARG A 35 6.59 3.24 -16.59
N VAL A 36 7.63 3.69 -17.29
CA VAL A 36 7.68 5.00 -17.96
C VAL A 36 6.62 5.06 -19.07
N VAL A 37 6.52 4.03 -19.91
CA VAL A 37 5.49 3.94 -20.96
C VAL A 37 4.09 4.00 -20.35
N LYS A 38 3.82 3.22 -19.29
CA LYS A 38 2.54 3.26 -18.59
C LYS A 38 2.24 4.65 -18.01
N ALA A 39 3.23 5.32 -17.42
CA ALA A 39 3.07 6.65 -16.85
C ALA A 39 2.65 7.69 -17.91
N LYS A 40 3.33 7.67 -19.08
CA LYS A 40 2.98 8.51 -20.24
C LYS A 40 1.54 8.29 -20.72
N GLN A 41 1.10 7.03 -20.80
CA GLN A 41 -0.26 6.69 -21.26
C GLN A 41 -1.38 7.17 -20.33
N VAL A 42 -1.12 7.26 -19.01
CA VAL A 42 -2.16 7.62 -18.03
C VAL A 42 -2.09 9.09 -17.59
N TYR A 43 -1.13 9.86 -18.11
CA TYR A 43 -0.96 11.28 -17.82
C TYR A 43 -2.29 12.06 -18.01
N PRO A 44 -2.67 12.96 -17.09
CA PRO A 44 -1.98 13.41 -15.87
C PRO A 44 -2.26 12.57 -14.61
N ARG A 45 -3.04 11.50 -14.69
CA ARG A 45 -3.47 10.72 -13.52
C ARG A 45 -2.28 10.07 -12.81
N PRO A 46 -2.32 9.91 -11.47
CA PRO A 46 -1.32 9.14 -10.74
C PRO A 46 -1.22 7.69 -11.23
N THR A 47 -0.03 7.08 -11.15
CA THR A 47 0.23 5.71 -11.65
C THR A 47 -0.32 4.61 -10.74
N GLU A 48 -0.46 4.90 -9.45
CA GLU A 48 -0.94 4.01 -8.40
C GLU A 48 -2.33 4.45 -7.91
N LYS A 49 -3.08 3.51 -7.32
CA LYS A 49 -4.38 3.81 -6.69
C LYS A 49 -4.24 4.06 -5.19
N LEU A 50 -5.15 4.86 -4.62
CA LEU A 50 -5.24 5.00 -3.16
C LEU A 50 -5.64 3.66 -2.53
N ARG A 51 -4.94 3.28 -1.46
CA ARG A 51 -5.18 2.06 -0.67
C ARG A 51 -5.44 2.41 0.79
N PRO A 52 -6.30 1.66 1.51
CA PRO A 52 -6.60 1.89 2.91
C PRO A 52 -5.45 1.49 3.82
N ILE A 53 -5.49 1.94 5.08
CA ILE A 53 -4.62 1.50 6.15
C ILE A 53 -5.31 0.34 6.88
N VAL A 54 -4.62 -0.78 7.04
CA VAL A 54 -5.15 -1.99 7.68
C VAL A 54 -4.10 -2.59 8.62
N ARG A 55 -4.54 -3.22 9.72
CA ARG A 55 -3.67 -3.98 10.63
C ARG A 55 -3.27 -5.34 10.04
N CYS A 56 -2.09 -5.84 10.42
CA CYS A 56 -1.70 -7.21 10.08
C CYS A 56 -2.42 -8.24 10.99
N PRO A 57 -2.65 -9.48 10.52
CA PRO A 57 -3.60 -10.39 11.16
C PRO A 57 -3.08 -11.12 12.42
N THR A 58 -1.84 -11.61 12.43
CA THR A 58 -1.36 -12.50 13.50
C THR A 58 -0.84 -11.72 14.71
N VAL A 59 -0.80 -12.37 15.89
CA VAL A 59 -0.25 -11.78 17.14
C VAL A 59 1.16 -11.22 16.95
N ARG A 60 1.99 -11.88 16.13
CA ARG A 60 3.34 -11.40 15.80
C ARG A 60 3.36 -10.03 15.10
N TYR A 61 2.29 -9.68 14.37
CA TYR A 61 2.27 -8.52 13.49
C TYR A 61 1.13 -7.53 13.75
N ASN A 62 0.18 -7.81 14.63
CA ASN A 62 -0.99 -6.97 14.91
C ASN A 62 -0.62 -5.53 15.33
N THR A 63 0.55 -5.32 15.92
CA THR A 63 1.10 -4.00 16.26
C THR A 63 1.44 -3.14 15.04
N LYS A 64 1.61 -3.75 13.85
CA LYS A 64 2.00 -3.07 12.61
C LYS A 64 0.78 -2.78 11.73
N GLN A 65 0.78 -1.59 11.13
CA GLN A 65 -0.11 -1.22 10.04
C GLN A 65 0.56 -1.48 8.69
N ARG A 66 -0.25 -1.73 7.66
CA ARG A 66 0.17 -1.89 6.27
C ARG A 66 -0.89 -1.31 5.32
N LEU A 67 -0.49 -1.07 4.08
CA LEU A 67 -1.45 -0.74 3.03
C LEU A 67 -2.28 -1.98 2.68
N GLY A 68 -3.60 -1.82 2.68
CA GLY A 68 -4.57 -2.86 2.34
C GLY A 68 -4.81 -3.02 0.85
N ARG A 69 -5.75 -3.90 0.50
CA ARG A 69 -6.13 -4.15 -0.90
C ARG A 69 -7.05 -3.03 -1.43
N GLY A 70 -8.08 -2.66 -0.69
CA GLY A 70 -9.04 -1.61 -1.07
C GLY A 70 -10.00 -1.24 0.07
N PHE A 71 -10.59 -0.05 -0.05
CA PHE A 71 -11.60 0.49 0.85
C PHE A 71 -12.90 -0.31 0.78
N THR A 72 -13.66 -0.38 1.85
CA THR A 72 -15.00 -0.99 1.82
C THR A 72 -16.00 -0.01 1.18
N PRO A 73 -17.10 -0.50 0.59
CA PRO A 73 -18.15 0.38 0.05
C PRO A 73 -18.70 1.35 1.11
N GLU A 74 -18.85 0.88 2.35
CA GLU A 74 -19.31 1.68 3.49
C GLU A 74 -18.34 2.82 3.84
N GLU A 75 -17.02 2.60 3.78
CA GLU A 75 -16.02 3.67 4.00
C GLU A 75 -16.11 4.72 2.88
N CYS A 76 -16.30 4.31 1.63
CA CYS A 76 -16.51 5.23 0.52
C CYS A 76 -17.79 6.05 0.71
N GLN A 77 -18.88 5.40 1.10
CA GLN A 77 -20.16 6.05 1.33
C GLN A 77 -20.09 7.06 2.48
N ALA A 78 -19.43 6.72 3.58
CA ALA A 78 -19.20 7.64 4.70
C ALA A 78 -18.26 8.82 4.35
N ALA A 79 -17.42 8.65 3.32
CA ALA A 79 -16.64 9.75 2.74
C ALA A 79 -17.44 10.61 1.74
N GLY A 80 -18.71 10.28 1.47
CA GLY A 80 -19.59 11.01 0.55
C GLY A 80 -19.42 10.59 -0.93
N LEU A 81 -18.89 9.39 -1.19
CA LEU A 81 -18.64 8.89 -2.54
C LEU A 81 -19.36 7.57 -2.78
N ASP A 82 -20.00 7.43 -3.94
CA ASP A 82 -20.40 6.10 -4.42
C ASP A 82 -19.15 5.26 -4.73
N TYR A 83 -19.20 3.97 -4.38
CA TYR A 83 -18.04 3.10 -4.53
C TYR A 83 -17.70 2.80 -6.00
N ASN A 84 -18.65 2.91 -6.94
CA ASN A 84 -18.36 2.78 -8.37
C ASN A 84 -17.66 4.04 -8.89
N TYR A 85 -18.14 5.22 -8.48
CA TYR A 85 -17.47 6.48 -8.79
C TYR A 85 -16.07 6.56 -8.15
N ALA A 86 -15.88 6.10 -6.92
CA ALA A 86 -14.57 6.03 -6.28
C ALA A 86 -13.52 5.27 -7.12
N ARG A 87 -13.92 4.21 -7.83
CA ARG A 87 -13.01 3.44 -8.70
C ARG A 87 -12.52 4.23 -9.91
N THR A 88 -13.30 5.20 -10.41
CA THR A 88 -12.93 6.01 -11.58
C THR A 88 -11.88 7.07 -11.22
N ILE A 89 -11.98 7.66 -10.03
CA ILE A 89 -11.05 8.68 -9.50
C ILE A 89 -9.75 8.11 -8.88
N GLY A 90 -9.50 6.80 -9.06
CA GLY A 90 -8.25 6.17 -8.63
C GLY A 90 -8.24 5.63 -7.19
N ILE A 91 -9.40 5.40 -6.59
CA ILE A 91 -9.51 4.73 -5.28
C ILE A 91 -9.70 3.21 -5.49
N SER A 92 -8.97 2.38 -4.75
CA SER A 92 -9.17 0.91 -4.80
C SER A 92 -10.28 0.49 -3.84
N VAL A 93 -11.25 -0.29 -4.31
CA VAL A 93 -12.38 -0.79 -3.50
C VAL A 93 -12.29 -2.33 -3.35
N ASP A 94 -12.61 -2.84 -2.16
CA ASP A 94 -12.67 -4.28 -1.86
C ASP A 94 -14.00 -4.65 -1.18
N ASN A 95 -14.91 -5.24 -1.95
CA ASN A 95 -16.23 -5.65 -1.48
C ASN A 95 -16.19 -6.84 -0.50
N ARG A 96 -15.06 -7.54 -0.37
CA ARG A 96 -14.95 -8.74 0.48
C ARG A 96 -14.49 -8.42 1.90
N ARG A 97 -13.89 -7.26 2.12
CA ARG A 97 -13.44 -6.84 3.45
C ARG A 97 -14.64 -6.39 4.27
N ARG A 98 -14.68 -6.79 5.54
CA ARG A 98 -15.71 -6.35 6.50
C ARG A 98 -15.12 -5.31 7.44
N ASN A 99 -15.93 -4.34 7.84
CA ASN A 99 -15.56 -3.33 8.83
C ASN A 99 -15.77 -3.92 10.23
N MET A 100 -14.72 -3.92 11.05
CA MET A 100 -14.74 -4.54 12.38
C MET A 100 -14.56 -3.52 13.51
N ASN A 101 -13.82 -2.43 13.25
CA ASN A 101 -13.41 -1.47 14.27
C ASN A 101 -13.70 -0.05 13.78
N LYS A 102 -14.24 0.78 14.68
CA LYS A 102 -14.54 2.19 14.42
C LYS A 102 -13.29 3.01 14.12
N GLU A 103 -12.22 2.85 14.91
CA GLU A 103 -10.95 3.58 14.70
C GLU A 103 -10.38 3.42 13.28
N THR A 104 -10.37 2.18 12.77
CA THR A 104 -9.86 1.91 11.41
C THR A 104 -10.79 2.43 10.33
N PHE A 105 -12.09 2.43 10.60
CA PHE A 105 -13.09 2.96 9.69
C PHE A 105 -12.93 4.49 9.56
N ASP A 106 -12.92 5.20 10.68
CA ASP A 106 -12.78 6.66 10.72
C ASP A 106 -11.45 7.12 10.08
N LEU A 107 -10.35 6.44 10.40
CA LEU A 107 -9.03 6.69 9.79
C LEU A 107 -9.06 6.54 8.26
N ASN A 108 -9.76 5.53 7.74
CA ASN A 108 -9.86 5.29 6.31
C ASN A 108 -10.81 6.27 5.61
N VAL A 109 -11.90 6.66 6.27
CA VAL A 109 -12.82 7.71 5.77
C VAL A 109 -12.08 9.04 5.65
N GLU A 110 -11.36 9.45 6.69
CA GLU A 110 -10.54 10.68 6.67
C GLU A 110 -9.46 10.62 5.57
N ARG A 111 -8.85 9.45 5.39
CA ARG A 111 -7.87 9.22 4.32
C ARG A 111 -8.46 9.39 2.93
N ILE A 112 -9.69 8.94 2.68
CA ILE A 112 -10.39 9.18 1.41
C ILE A 112 -10.65 10.68 1.24
N LYS A 113 -11.19 11.36 2.26
CA LYS A 113 -11.48 12.80 2.22
C LYS A 113 -10.22 13.62 1.91
N THR A 114 -9.10 13.30 2.55
CA THR A 114 -7.80 13.94 2.33
C THR A 114 -7.27 13.73 0.92
N TYR A 115 -7.53 12.56 0.32
CA TYR A 115 -7.13 12.29 -1.05
C TYR A 115 -7.98 13.09 -2.03
N VAL A 116 -9.30 13.10 -1.84
CA VAL A 116 -10.24 13.82 -2.70
C VAL A 116 -9.99 15.33 -2.67
N SER A 117 -9.69 15.91 -1.49
CA SER A 117 -9.39 17.34 -1.37
C SER A 117 -8.14 17.79 -2.13
N ARG A 118 -7.25 16.84 -2.51
CA ARG A 118 -6.02 17.10 -3.25
C ARG A 118 -6.16 16.82 -4.75
N LEU A 119 -7.32 16.34 -5.21
CA LEU A 119 -7.55 16.01 -6.61
C LEU A 119 -8.16 17.21 -7.36
N THR A 120 -7.73 17.38 -8.61
CA THR A 120 -8.39 18.20 -9.62
C THR A 120 -8.96 17.29 -10.70
N ILE A 121 -10.19 17.56 -11.15
CA ILE A 121 -10.87 16.76 -12.18
C ILE A 121 -10.98 17.59 -13.46
N TYR A 122 -10.46 17.04 -14.55
CA TYR A 122 -10.58 17.62 -15.89
C TYR A 122 -11.81 17.09 -16.61
N LYS A 123 -12.41 17.89 -17.50
CA LYS A 123 -13.62 17.49 -18.23
C LYS A 123 -13.30 16.54 -19.38
N THR A 124 -12.18 16.78 -20.07
CA THR A 124 -11.76 15.99 -21.22
C THR A 124 -10.31 15.55 -21.11
N ALA A 125 -9.95 14.49 -21.84
CA ALA A 125 -8.56 14.01 -21.87
C ALA A 125 -7.60 15.04 -22.50
N LYS A 126 -8.06 15.80 -23.49
CA LYS A 126 -7.25 16.83 -24.16
C LYS A 126 -6.84 17.94 -23.17
N GLU A 127 -7.81 18.48 -22.45
CA GLU A 127 -7.60 19.47 -21.38
C GLU A 127 -6.63 18.93 -20.30
N ALA A 128 -6.80 17.66 -19.92
CA ALA A 128 -5.94 17.03 -18.92
C ALA A 128 -4.48 16.94 -19.37
N VAL A 129 -4.22 16.66 -20.65
CA VAL A 129 -2.86 16.59 -21.21
C VAL A 129 -2.25 17.99 -21.36
N GLU A 130 -3.05 18.97 -21.73
CA GLU A 130 -2.61 20.37 -21.88
C GLU A 130 -2.33 21.05 -20.53
N SER A 131 -2.84 20.51 -19.42
CA SER A 131 -2.69 21.08 -18.07
C SER A 131 -1.24 21.22 -17.57
N GLY A 132 -0.28 20.48 -18.13
CA GLY A 132 1.14 20.60 -17.78
C GLY A 132 1.50 20.22 -16.34
N VAL A 133 0.58 19.62 -15.57
CA VAL A 133 0.79 19.28 -14.15
C VAL A 133 1.82 18.15 -13.99
N GLU A 134 2.62 18.23 -12.92
CA GLU A 134 3.53 17.15 -12.54
C GLU A 134 2.77 15.90 -12.09
N GLN A 135 3.00 14.78 -12.79
CA GLN A 135 2.33 13.51 -12.47
C GLN A 135 2.91 12.86 -11.21
N PHE A 136 2.04 12.47 -10.28
CA PHE A 136 2.44 11.70 -9.10
C PHE A 136 2.68 10.21 -9.43
N THR A 137 3.94 9.78 -9.38
CA THR A 137 4.34 8.40 -9.76
C THR A 137 4.63 7.46 -8.57
N LYS A 138 4.75 8.00 -7.36
CA LYS A 138 5.07 7.24 -6.14
C LYS A 138 3.82 6.62 -5.51
N LYS A 139 3.98 5.90 -4.40
CA LYS A 139 2.85 5.40 -3.60
C LYS A 139 2.09 6.56 -2.97
N ILE A 140 0.77 6.60 -3.16
CA ILE A 140 -0.09 7.66 -2.61
C ILE A 140 -0.22 7.48 -1.10
N MET A 141 0.14 8.52 -0.34
CA MET A 141 0.06 8.60 1.12
C MET A 141 0.62 7.34 1.84
N PRO A 142 1.92 7.04 1.71
CA PRO A 142 2.49 5.83 2.30
C PRO A 142 2.48 5.87 3.83
N ILE A 143 2.47 4.69 4.46
CA ILE A 143 2.62 4.58 5.92
C ILE A 143 4.06 4.88 6.29
N VAL A 144 4.26 5.89 7.14
CA VAL A 144 5.58 6.26 7.68
C VAL A 144 5.91 5.33 8.85
N LYS A 145 7.13 4.78 8.85
CA LYS A 145 7.62 3.96 9.96
C LYS A 145 8.17 4.89 11.04
N THR A 146 7.38 5.16 12.07
CA THR A 146 7.81 5.94 13.23
C THR A 146 8.54 5.05 14.24
N LYS A 147 9.50 5.63 14.97
CA LYS A 147 10.12 4.96 16.12
C LYS A 147 9.19 5.10 17.33
N PRO A 148 9.07 4.07 18.18
CA PRO A 148 8.25 4.17 19.39
C PRO A 148 8.83 5.23 20.32
N THR A 149 7.97 6.08 20.85
CA THR A 149 8.30 7.11 21.85
C THR A 149 7.98 6.59 23.24
N ILE A 150 8.91 6.75 24.18
CA ILE A 150 8.69 6.41 25.59
C ILE A 150 8.08 7.63 26.27
N SER A 151 6.88 7.48 26.82
CA SER A 151 6.26 8.49 27.68
C SER A 151 6.78 8.33 29.11
N ILE A 152 7.27 9.43 29.70
CA ILE A 152 7.71 9.47 31.10
C ILE A 152 6.54 9.94 31.95
N ILE A 153 6.24 9.20 33.03
CA ILE A 153 5.14 9.48 33.96
C ILE A 153 5.74 9.86 35.32
N LYS A 154 5.08 10.76 36.06
CA LYS A 154 5.54 11.14 37.41
C LYS A 154 5.20 10.06 38.42
N LYS A 155 6.04 9.90 39.46
CA LYS A 155 5.85 8.88 40.50
C LYS A 155 4.47 8.95 41.19
N ALA A 156 3.95 10.16 41.42
CA ALA A 156 2.63 10.36 42.04
C ALA A 156 1.46 9.85 41.17
N GLU A 157 1.62 9.84 39.86
CA GLU A 157 0.59 9.35 38.94
C GLU A 157 0.55 7.81 38.92
N ILE A 158 1.66 7.14 39.25
CA ILE A 158 1.75 5.66 39.27
C ILE A 158 0.76 5.04 40.26
N SER A 159 0.56 5.63 41.44
CA SER A 159 -0.39 5.11 42.44
C SER A 159 -1.85 5.30 42.07
N THR A 160 -2.13 6.14 41.07
CA THR A 160 -3.50 6.53 40.66
C THR A 160 -3.94 5.84 39.38
N VAL A 161 -3.01 5.25 38.62
CA VAL A 161 -3.27 4.44 37.43
C VAL A 161 -3.48 2.99 37.89
N GLN A 162 -4.71 2.67 38.29
CA GLN A 162 -5.21 1.29 38.37
C GLN A 162 -6.28 1.09 37.31
#